data_AF-A0A3L8PYT0-F1
#
_entry.id   AF-A0A3L8PYT0-F1
#
_cell.length_a   1.000
_cell.length_b   1.000
_cell.length_c   1.000
_cell.angle_alpha   90.00
_cell.angle_beta   90.00
_cell.angle_gamma   90.00
#
_symmetry.space_group_name_H-M   'P 1'
#
loop_
_entity.id
_entity.type
_entity.pdbx_description
1 polymer ?
#
loop_
_entity_poly.entity_id
_entity_poly.type
_entity_poly.pdbx_seq_one_letter_code
_entity_poly.pdbx_strand_id
1 'polypeptide(L)'
;MAIYVDHTGQSVDENQVPNLLNAKQVTRVARQAGQELLIVTRSDEHNRELSLFYVCQTPRNFEIQPIRFGFFQRYITNPSDIQLREQAYKDLIEQCPLEHSPRLCKLYTIRHFPNQLILSLPNGTSIAMAFEFLNRVRIPNFSRFIEMFENMNHDGIQEMLERPINIDAPMKNGDTLLMVAAGYYDATMVNALLNASANPNKKNERGKTALSYAAKCGQVASLELLLAKKADSLITDKCGRLPLHFAARNGHVECMKKLLASDHSTINQTDSFGYTPLHCAVREGRKEIVEELCATVEMRFNTPAFIKFALSAGQTGIAKLLKSYTNTDIGSDITISSLLREESSEDTLTHQIWSAIEHADELELNALLSSGNLPKSLNLGKLVDRSDGFFLLHKAAAYANAECCQRLLRYITDKNLRLPDTGFTPLHIAAIFDNQGALECLGRSIPRIVNMQCSVGATAASYAAMRGSEQGLRWLVKRGNANLLISSDTGKTPLHVAAYHGHIKCVKFILNQDVPYKTKDNQGATPIRLATENGHWEVVKYIEDFDRVPS
;
A
#
# COMPACT_ATOMS: atom_id res chain seq x y z
N MET A 1 -6.83 -16.72 -47.79
CA MET A 1 -7.29 -15.96 -48.98
C MET A 1 -8.76 -16.27 -49.19
N ALA A 2 -9.63 -15.28 -49.06
CA ALA A 2 -11.02 -15.38 -49.53
C ALA A 2 -11.43 -13.99 -50.02
N ILE A 3 -11.80 -13.93 -51.29
CA ILE A 3 -12.24 -12.77 -52.06
C ILE A 3 -13.69 -12.44 -51.65
N TYR A 4 -13.98 -11.16 -51.44
CA TYR A 4 -15.35 -10.66 -51.26
C TYR A 4 -16.00 -10.40 -52.62
N VAL A 5 -17.24 -10.85 -52.80
CA VAL A 5 -18.11 -10.49 -53.94
C VAL A 5 -19.44 -10.03 -53.36
N ASP A 6 -19.96 -8.90 -53.84
CA ASP A 6 -21.32 -8.47 -53.52
C ASP A 6 -22.35 -9.12 -54.46
N HIS A 7 -23.63 -8.87 -54.20
CA HIS A 7 -24.77 -9.49 -54.87
C HIS A 7 -24.98 -9.06 -56.34
N THR A 8 -24.05 -8.30 -56.93
CA THR A 8 -24.04 -7.93 -58.37
C THR A 8 -22.70 -8.16 -59.09
N GLY A 9 -21.63 -8.57 -58.40
CA GLY A 9 -20.41 -9.07 -59.05
C GLY A 9 -19.37 -8.04 -59.53
N GLN A 10 -19.32 -6.83 -58.96
CA GLN A 10 -18.17 -5.92 -59.13
C GLN A 10 -17.50 -5.54 -57.79
N SER A 11 -16.17 -5.36 -57.82
CA SER A 11 -15.33 -5.07 -56.64
C SER A 11 -15.53 -3.64 -56.13
N VAL A 12 -15.77 -3.47 -54.83
CA VAL A 12 -15.83 -2.16 -54.18
C VAL A 12 -14.73 -2.03 -53.11
N ASP A 13 -14.08 -0.88 -53.14
CA ASP A 13 -12.84 -0.46 -52.48
C ASP A 13 -12.95 -0.35 -50.94
N GLU A 14 -11.85 -0.66 -50.24
CA GLU A 14 -11.76 -0.97 -48.80
C GLU A 14 -12.01 0.20 -47.82
N ASN A 15 -12.47 1.38 -48.26
CA ASN A 15 -12.33 2.60 -47.44
C ASN A 15 -13.61 3.25 -46.89
N GLN A 16 -14.80 2.63 -46.93
CA GLN A 16 -16.01 3.29 -46.39
C GLN A 16 -17.07 2.39 -45.75
N VAL A 17 -16.79 1.76 -44.58
CA VAL A 17 -17.78 1.63 -43.47
C VAL A 17 -17.04 1.46 -42.12
N PRO A 18 -17.14 2.41 -41.15
CA PRO A 18 -16.51 2.31 -39.84
C PRO A 18 -17.43 1.65 -38.80
N ASN A 19 -16.83 0.88 -37.88
CA ASN A 19 -17.36 0.42 -36.57
C ASN A 19 -18.31 -0.80 -36.54
N LEU A 20 -17.80 -1.98 -36.91
CA LEU A 20 -18.30 -3.26 -36.38
C LEU A 20 -17.29 -3.80 -35.36
N LEU A 21 -17.66 -3.76 -34.07
CA LEU A 21 -16.85 -4.34 -32.99
C LEU A 21 -16.93 -5.88 -33.06
N ASN A 22 -15.81 -6.55 -33.30
CA ASN A 22 -15.75 -8.01 -33.27
C ASN A 22 -15.90 -8.54 -31.83
N ALA A 23 -16.25 -9.82 -31.65
CA ALA A 23 -16.51 -10.42 -30.32
C ALA A 23 -15.40 -10.16 -29.28
N LYS A 24 -14.13 -10.03 -29.71
CA LYS A 24 -13.00 -9.69 -28.83
C LYS A 24 -13.04 -8.23 -28.35
N GLN A 25 -13.51 -7.31 -29.19
CA GLN A 25 -13.70 -5.91 -28.84
C GLN A 25 -14.93 -5.70 -27.95
N VAL A 26 -16.00 -6.48 -28.14
CA VAL A 26 -17.20 -6.51 -27.27
C VAL A 26 -16.83 -6.87 -25.83
N THR A 27 -16.09 -7.96 -25.64
CA THR A 27 -15.62 -8.38 -24.32
C THR A 27 -14.71 -7.34 -23.69
N ARG A 28 -13.92 -6.61 -24.49
CA ARG A 28 -13.02 -5.55 -24.01
C ARG A 28 -13.77 -4.30 -23.52
N VAL A 29 -14.81 -3.87 -24.23
CA VAL A 29 -15.62 -2.70 -23.83
C VAL A 29 -16.44 -3.01 -22.58
N ALA A 30 -17.10 -4.17 -22.53
CA ALA A 30 -17.82 -4.62 -21.34
C ALA A 30 -16.89 -4.79 -20.12
N ARG A 31 -15.67 -5.30 -20.34
CA ARG A 31 -14.61 -5.47 -19.33
C ARG A 31 -14.11 -4.15 -18.73
N GLN A 32 -14.11 -3.06 -19.49
CA GLN A 32 -13.62 -1.76 -19.01
C GLN A 32 -14.67 -0.97 -18.22
N ALA A 33 -15.96 -1.26 -18.44
CA ALA A 33 -17.04 -0.43 -17.92
C ALA A 33 -17.83 -1.04 -16.74
N GLY A 34 -17.66 -2.34 -16.43
CA GLY A 34 -18.40 -3.00 -15.33
C GLY A 34 -19.92 -3.06 -15.56
N GLN A 35 -20.36 -3.10 -16.82
CA GLN A 35 -21.74 -2.92 -17.25
C GLN A 35 -22.54 -4.23 -17.36
N GLU A 36 -23.87 -4.13 -17.27
CA GLU A 36 -24.84 -5.21 -17.52
C GLU A 36 -24.88 -5.56 -19.02
N LEU A 37 -24.88 -6.86 -19.36
CA LEU A 37 -24.93 -7.35 -20.74
C LEU A 37 -26.29 -8.00 -21.02
N LEU A 38 -27.06 -7.42 -21.93
CA LEU A 38 -28.33 -7.99 -22.38
C LEU A 38 -28.08 -8.88 -23.60
N ILE A 39 -28.42 -10.17 -23.48
CA ILE A 39 -28.33 -11.12 -24.60
C ILE A 39 -29.74 -11.38 -25.14
N VAL A 40 -29.91 -11.13 -26.43
CA VAL A 40 -31.19 -11.32 -27.13
C VAL A 40 -31.01 -12.44 -28.13
N THR A 41 -31.79 -13.51 -27.95
CA THR A 41 -31.87 -14.65 -28.86
C THR A 41 -33.21 -14.63 -29.57
N ARG A 42 -33.24 -14.96 -30.85
CA ARG A 42 -34.49 -15.05 -31.61
C ARG A 42 -34.87 -16.52 -31.72
N SER A 43 -35.95 -16.90 -31.05
CA SER A 43 -36.58 -18.21 -31.13
C SER A 43 -37.78 -18.09 -32.07
N ASP A 44 -37.58 -18.50 -33.32
CA ASP A 44 -38.57 -18.47 -34.40
C ASP A 44 -39.08 -17.06 -34.76
N GLU A 45 -39.79 -16.95 -35.88
CA GLU A 45 -39.98 -15.68 -36.59
C GLU A 45 -40.63 -14.56 -35.75
N HIS A 46 -41.34 -14.92 -34.68
CA HIS A 46 -42.16 -14.00 -33.89
C HIS A 46 -41.79 -13.90 -32.39
N ASN A 47 -40.89 -14.73 -31.85
CA ASN A 47 -40.54 -14.71 -30.43
C ASN A 47 -39.07 -14.32 -30.19
N ARG A 48 -38.86 -13.22 -29.45
CA ARG A 48 -37.53 -12.81 -28.96
C ARG A 48 -37.40 -13.33 -27.53
N GLU A 49 -36.51 -14.29 -27.31
CA GLU A 49 -36.14 -14.74 -25.96
C GLU A 49 -35.10 -13.79 -25.37
N LEU A 50 -35.36 -13.35 -24.14
CA LEU A 50 -34.55 -12.37 -23.43
C LEU A 50 -33.77 -13.06 -22.32
N SER A 51 -32.46 -12.88 -22.30
CA SER A 51 -31.62 -13.34 -21.19
C SER A 51 -30.65 -12.25 -20.78
N LEU A 52 -30.83 -11.74 -19.55
CA LEU A 52 -29.93 -10.77 -18.94
C LEU A 52 -28.75 -11.50 -18.32
N PHE A 53 -27.56 -10.93 -18.46
CA PHE A 53 -26.37 -11.47 -17.83
C PHE A 53 -25.54 -10.37 -17.19
N TYR A 54 -24.92 -10.70 -16.06
CA TYR A 54 -23.92 -9.84 -15.42
C TYR A 54 -22.52 -10.40 -15.68
N VAL A 55 -21.54 -9.52 -15.90
CA VAL A 55 -20.13 -9.92 -16.00
C VAL A 55 -19.51 -9.85 -14.61
N CYS A 56 -19.50 -10.98 -13.90
CA CYS A 56 -18.88 -11.09 -12.58
C CYS A 56 -17.37 -11.32 -12.71
N GLN A 57 -16.61 -10.51 -11.98
CA GLN A 57 -15.19 -10.78 -11.76
C GLN A 57 -15.06 -11.82 -10.64
N THR A 58 -14.52 -13.00 -10.94
CA THR A 58 -14.17 -14.01 -9.92
C THR A 58 -12.65 -14.11 -9.77
N PRO A 59 -12.13 -14.66 -8.66
CA PRO A 59 -10.69 -14.78 -8.44
C PRO A 59 -9.95 -15.67 -9.45
N ARG A 60 -10.67 -16.56 -10.16
CA ARG A 60 -10.09 -17.55 -11.08
C ARG A 60 -10.53 -17.40 -12.54
N ASN A 61 -11.56 -16.58 -12.84
CA ASN A 61 -12.08 -16.30 -14.19
C ASN A 61 -13.01 -15.07 -14.21
N PHE A 62 -13.44 -14.63 -15.39
CA PHE A 62 -14.65 -13.80 -15.52
C PHE A 62 -15.83 -14.71 -15.86
N GLU A 63 -16.88 -14.67 -15.04
CA GLU A 63 -18.10 -15.44 -15.26
C GLU A 63 -19.20 -14.51 -15.76
N ILE A 64 -19.83 -14.87 -16.88
CA ILE A 64 -21.07 -14.24 -17.30
C ILE A 64 -22.19 -15.00 -16.58
N GLN A 65 -22.75 -14.43 -15.52
CA GLN A 65 -23.78 -15.07 -14.72
C GLN A 65 -25.17 -14.73 -15.28
N PRO A 66 -26.04 -15.73 -15.55
CA PRO A 66 -27.41 -15.47 -15.97
C PRO A 66 -28.18 -14.80 -14.84
N ILE A 67 -28.76 -13.65 -15.14
CA ILE A 67 -29.75 -13.01 -14.29
C ILE A 67 -31.04 -13.81 -14.47
N ARG A 68 -31.31 -14.72 -13.53
CA ARG A 68 -32.62 -15.38 -13.45
C ARG A 68 -33.60 -14.39 -12.84
N PHE A 69 -34.56 -13.89 -13.61
CA PHE A 69 -35.60 -12.98 -13.11
C PHE A 69 -36.34 -13.54 -11.86
N GLY A 70 -36.48 -14.86 -11.74
CA GLY A 70 -37.06 -15.49 -10.54
C GLY A 70 -36.27 -15.29 -9.24
N PHE A 71 -34.97 -14.93 -9.30
CA PHE A 71 -34.15 -14.69 -8.10
C PHE A 71 -34.22 -13.23 -7.61
N PHE A 72 -34.65 -12.29 -8.47
CA PHE A 72 -34.83 -10.87 -8.11
C PHE A 72 -36.01 -10.63 -7.16
N GLN A 73 -37.01 -11.52 -7.14
CA GLN A 73 -38.12 -11.48 -6.18
C GLN A 73 -37.67 -11.52 -4.70
N ARG A 74 -36.44 -11.96 -4.43
CA ARG A 74 -35.92 -12.10 -3.06
C ARG A 74 -35.17 -10.87 -2.54
N TYR A 75 -34.74 -9.98 -3.43
CA TYR A 75 -33.87 -8.84 -3.09
C TYR A 75 -34.41 -7.47 -3.55
N ILE A 76 -35.45 -7.45 -4.40
CA ILE A 76 -36.16 -6.23 -4.78
C ILE A 76 -37.55 -6.30 -4.15
N THR A 77 -37.84 -5.36 -3.26
CA THR A 77 -39.05 -5.35 -2.42
C THR A 77 -40.31 -4.90 -3.16
N ASN A 78 -40.21 -4.42 -4.41
CA ASN A 78 -41.33 -3.86 -5.17
C ASN A 78 -41.56 -4.57 -6.52
N PRO A 79 -42.66 -5.33 -6.69
CA PRO A 79 -43.01 -6.03 -7.93
C PRO A 79 -43.18 -5.11 -9.15
N SER A 80 -43.60 -3.86 -8.91
CA SER A 80 -43.86 -2.83 -9.92
C SER A 80 -42.59 -2.43 -10.67
N ASP A 81 -41.45 -2.34 -9.98
CA ASP A 81 -40.17 -1.93 -10.56
C ASP A 81 -39.57 -3.01 -11.48
N ILE A 82 -39.89 -4.28 -11.22
CA ILE A 82 -39.48 -5.41 -12.06
C ILE A 82 -40.26 -5.37 -13.38
N GLN A 83 -41.58 -5.17 -13.32
CA GLN A 83 -42.43 -5.04 -14.51
C GLN A 83 -42.06 -3.81 -15.33
N LEU A 84 -41.77 -2.68 -14.69
CA LEU A 84 -41.30 -1.46 -15.36
C LEU A 84 -39.95 -1.65 -16.06
N ARG A 85 -38.99 -2.33 -15.43
CA ARG A 85 -37.70 -2.65 -16.07
C ARG A 85 -37.85 -3.65 -17.21
N GLU A 86 -38.64 -4.70 -17.03
CA GLU A 86 -38.89 -5.68 -18.08
C GLU A 86 -39.58 -5.05 -19.29
N GLN A 87 -40.58 -4.18 -19.05
CA GLN A 87 -41.26 -3.43 -20.10
C GLN A 87 -40.29 -2.46 -20.80
N ALA A 88 -39.46 -1.72 -20.04
CA ALA A 88 -38.44 -0.85 -20.62
C ALA A 88 -37.46 -1.60 -21.53
N TYR A 89 -37.06 -2.83 -21.18
CA TYR A 89 -36.21 -3.67 -22.03
C TYR A 89 -36.94 -4.22 -23.26
N LYS A 90 -38.23 -4.55 -23.16
CA LYS A 90 -39.05 -4.94 -24.32
C LYS A 90 -39.21 -3.78 -25.30
N ASP A 91 -39.54 -2.59 -24.80
CA ASP A 91 -39.69 -1.37 -25.58
C ASP A 91 -38.36 -0.99 -26.27
N LEU A 92 -37.23 -1.14 -25.56
CA LEU A 92 -35.87 -0.90 -26.08
C LEU A 92 -35.53 -1.82 -27.26
N ILE A 93 -36.01 -3.06 -27.21
CA ILE A 93 -35.78 -4.09 -28.23
C ILE A 93 -36.67 -3.87 -29.45
N GLU A 94 -37.92 -3.46 -29.27
CA GLU A 94 -38.80 -3.06 -30.37
C GLU A 94 -38.26 -1.86 -31.16
N GLN A 95 -37.61 -0.92 -30.46
CA GLN A 95 -36.98 0.27 -31.07
C GLN A 95 -35.65 -0.03 -31.79
N CYS A 96 -35.08 -1.23 -31.64
CA CYS A 96 -33.85 -1.63 -32.33
C CYS A 96 -34.17 -2.33 -33.67
N PRO A 97 -33.57 -1.90 -34.81
CA PRO A 97 -33.81 -2.51 -36.12
C PRO A 97 -33.03 -3.82 -36.24
N LEU A 98 -33.52 -4.87 -35.56
CA LEU A 98 -33.06 -6.25 -35.67
C LEU A 98 -33.77 -6.93 -36.85
N GLU A 99 -33.71 -6.32 -38.03
CA GLU A 99 -34.56 -6.69 -39.18
C GLU A 99 -34.19 -8.05 -39.80
N HIS A 100 -32.98 -8.57 -39.56
CA HIS A 100 -32.50 -9.81 -40.15
C HIS A 100 -31.74 -10.67 -39.14
N SER A 101 -32.06 -11.97 -39.05
CA SER A 101 -31.33 -12.93 -38.22
C SER A 101 -29.86 -12.97 -38.65
N PRO A 102 -28.92 -12.57 -37.77
CA PRO A 102 -27.54 -12.42 -38.22
C PRO A 102 -26.86 -13.78 -38.32
N ARG A 103 -26.14 -14.04 -39.43
CA ARG A 103 -25.31 -15.25 -39.59
C ARG A 103 -24.13 -15.30 -38.59
N LEU A 104 -23.77 -14.17 -37.97
CA LEU A 104 -22.65 -13.98 -37.05
C LEU A 104 -23.09 -13.08 -35.87
N CYS A 105 -22.46 -13.21 -34.70
CA CYS A 105 -22.82 -12.40 -33.51
C CYS A 105 -22.66 -10.90 -33.77
N LYS A 106 -23.63 -10.08 -33.34
CA LYS A 106 -23.59 -8.60 -33.49
C LYS A 106 -23.81 -7.89 -32.16
N LEU A 107 -23.04 -6.84 -31.89
CA LEU A 107 -23.16 -5.99 -30.71
C LEU A 107 -23.79 -4.64 -31.09
N TYR A 108 -24.73 -4.17 -30.27
CA TYR A 108 -25.35 -2.86 -30.40
C TYR A 108 -25.09 -2.03 -29.13
N THR A 109 -24.81 -0.74 -29.35
CA THR A 109 -24.78 0.30 -28.31
C THR A 109 -25.95 1.24 -28.55
N ILE A 110 -26.80 1.49 -27.55
CA ILE A 110 -27.96 2.37 -27.71
C ILE A 110 -27.58 3.78 -27.27
N ARG A 111 -27.73 4.77 -28.16
CA ARG A 111 -27.35 6.17 -27.90
C ARG A 111 -28.04 6.78 -26.67
N HIS A 112 -29.26 6.33 -26.34
CA HIS A 112 -30.02 6.84 -25.20
C HIS A 112 -29.75 6.11 -23.88
N PHE A 113 -29.03 4.98 -23.89
CA PHE A 113 -28.67 4.21 -22.69
C PHE A 113 -27.19 3.80 -22.74
N PRO A 114 -26.25 4.70 -22.40
CA PRO A 114 -24.81 4.49 -22.59
C PRO A 114 -24.20 3.40 -21.69
N ASN A 115 -24.98 2.89 -20.73
CA ASN A 115 -24.54 1.86 -19.77
C ASN A 115 -24.97 0.43 -20.13
N GLN A 116 -25.61 0.22 -21.28
CA GLN A 116 -26.18 -1.07 -21.66
C GLN A 116 -25.68 -1.51 -23.03
N LEU A 117 -25.22 -2.77 -23.10
CA LEU A 117 -24.71 -3.42 -24.29
C LEU A 117 -25.63 -4.58 -24.69
N ILE A 118 -26.04 -4.62 -25.96
CA ILE A 118 -26.91 -5.69 -26.49
C ILE A 118 -26.12 -6.61 -27.41
N LEU A 119 -26.03 -7.90 -27.04
CA LEU A 119 -25.43 -8.94 -27.87
C LEU A 119 -26.53 -9.78 -28.55
N SER A 120 -26.55 -9.79 -29.88
CA SER A 120 -27.44 -10.61 -30.69
C SER A 120 -26.71 -11.86 -31.19
N LEU A 121 -27.33 -13.03 -31.01
CA LEU A 121 -26.83 -14.34 -31.42
C LEU A 121 -27.63 -14.91 -32.61
N PRO A 122 -27.04 -15.80 -33.43
CA PRO A 122 -27.77 -16.50 -34.51
C PRO A 122 -28.95 -17.34 -33.99
N ASN A 123 -29.98 -17.53 -34.82
CA ASN A 123 -31.13 -18.39 -34.50
C ASN A 123 -30.68 -19.83 -34.18
N GLY A 124 -31.26 -20.43 -33.14
CA GLY A 124 -30.93 -21.80 -32.72
C GLY A 124 -29.64 -21.95 -31.89
N THR A 125 -28.96 -20.84 -31.56
CA THR A 125 -27.82 -20.87 -30.63
C THR A 125 -28.34 -21.14 -29.22
N SER A 126 -28.16 -22.36 -28.73
CA SER A 126 -28.51 -22.69 -27.34
C SER A 126 -27.61 -21.92 -26.37
N ILE A 127 -28.11 -21.65 -25.16
CA ILE A 127 -27.33 -21.01 -24.08
C ILE A 127 -26.01 -21.76 -23.85
N ALA A 128 -26.03 -23.09 -23.87
CA ALA A 128 -24.83 -23.92 -23.76
C ALA A 128 -23.83 -23.69 -24.91
N MET A 129 -24.32 -23.54 -26.15
CA MET A 129 -23.50 -23.30 -27.33
C MET A 129 -22.87 -21.90 -27.34
N ALA A 130 -23.59 -20.89 -26.81
CA ALA A 130 -23.07 -19.55 -26.58
C ALA A 130 -21.95 -19.54 -25.53
N PHE A 131 -22.15 -20.26 -24.41
CA PHE A 131 -21.12 -20.48 -23.39
C PHE A 131 -19.89 -21.19 -23.96
N GLU A 132 -20.09 -22.22 -24.77
CA GLU A 132 -19.00 -22.98 -25.37
C GLU A 132 -18.22 -22.16 -26.41
N PHE A 133 -18.90 -21.34 -27.22
CA PHE A 133 -18.27 -20.42 -28.16
C PHE A 133 -17.40 -19.38 -27.44
N LEU A 134 -17.90 -18.80 -26.35
CA LEU A 134 -17.13 -17.85 -25.53
C LEU A 134 -15.94 -18.53 -24.83
N ASN A 135 -16.08 -19.78 -24.42
CA ASN A 135 -14.99 -20.59 -23.83
C ASN A 135 -13.94 -21.03 -24.86
N ARG A 136 -14.32 -21.26 -26.12
CA ARG A 136 -13.42 -21.68 -27.21
C ARG A 136 -12.46 -20.57 -27.66
N VAL A 137 -12.81 -19.30 -27.44
CA VAL A 137 -11.88 -18.17 -27.59
C VAL A 137 -10.94 -18.15 -26.39
N ARG A 138 -10.04 -19.14 -26.30
CA ARG A 138 -9.04 -19.26 -25.24
C ARG A 138 -8.16 -18.00 -25.20
N ILE A 139 -8.43 -17.12 -24.24
CA ILE A 139 -7.50 -16.10 -23.77
C ILE A 139 -6.37 -16.85 -23.04
N PRO A 140 -5.08 -16.55 -23.26
CA PRO A 140 -4.02 -17.12 -22.45
C PRO A 140 -4.35 -16.87 -20.97
N ASN A 141 -4.39 -17.93 -20.18
CA ASN A 141 -4.70 -17.83 -18.76
C ASN A 141 -3.59 -17.00 -18.10
N PHE A 142 -3.92 -15.78 -17.65
CA PHE A 142 -2.95 -14.87 -17.02
C PHE A 142 -2.32 -15.52 -15.77
N SER A 143 -3.01 -16.46 -15.11
CA SER A 143 -2.45 -17.25 -14.01
C SER A 143 -1.39 -18.24 -14.48
N ARG A 144 -1.61 -18.93 -15.61
CA ARG A 144 -0.61 -19.83 -16.22
C ARG A 144 0.58 -19.04 -16.77
N PHE A 145 0.31 -17.83 -17.27
CA PHE A 145 1.32 -16.87 -17.68
C PHE A 145 2.19 -16.47 -16.48
N ILE A 146 1.60 -16.03 -15.36
CA ILE A 146 2.33 -15.70 -14.13
C ILE A 146 3.06 -16.92 -13.54
N GLU A 147 2.48 -18.11 -13.58
CA GLU A 147 3.13 -19.36 -13.14
C GLU A 147 4.36 -19.71 -14.00
N MET A 148 4.31 -19.51 -15.31
CA MET A 148 5.47 -19.70 -16.20
C MET A 148 6.55 -18.64 -15.95
N PHE A 149 6.15 -17.43 -15.52
CA PHE A 149 7.05 -16.36 -15.09
C PHE A 149 7.73 -16.66 -13.74
N GLU A 150 6.97 -17.11 -12.74
CA GLU A 150 7.48 -17.50 -11.42
C GLU A 150 8.48 -18.67 -11.52
N ASN A 151 8.27 -19.57 -12.48
CA ASN A 151 9.15 -20.73 -12.73
C ASN A 151 10.33 -20.44 -13.70
N MET A 152 10.51 -19.20 -14.17
CA MET A 152 11.56 -18.79 -15.12
C MET A 152 11.67 -19.67 -16.39
N ASN A 153 10.54 -20.13 -16.93
CA ASN A 153 10.52 -20.93 -18.15
C ASN A 153 10.64 -20.03 -19.39
N HIS A 154 11.87 -19.70 -19.79
CA HIS A 154 12.17 -18.80 -20.91
C HIS A 154 11.56 -19.29 -22.25
N ASP A 155 11.71 -20.57 -22.58
CA ASP A 155 11.22 -21.15 -23.85
C ASP A 155 9.69 -21.10 -23.94
N GLY A 156 9.01 -21.45 -22.85
CA GLY A 156 7.55 -21.42 -22.78
C GLY A 156 6.98 -19.99 -22.86
N ILE A 157 7.71 -19.00 -22.34
CA ILE A 157 7.32 -17.59 -22.45
C ILE A 157 7.51 -17.11 -23.89
N GLN A 158 8.61 -17.46 -24.55
CA GLN A 158 8.85 -17.09 -25.94
C GLN A 158 7.79 -17.66 -26.90
N GLU A 159 7.49 -18.97 -26.81
CA GLU A 159 6.42 -19.60 -27.61
C GLU A 159 5.05 -18.94 -27.39
N MET A 160 4.78 -18.48 -26.17
CA MET A 160 3.54 -17.82 -25.84
C MET A 160 3.49 -16.37 -26.35
N LEU A 161 4.62 -15.66 -26.35
CA LEU A 161 4.75 -14.30 -26.90
C LEU A 161 4.62 -14.25 -28.43
N GLU A 162 4.81 -15.38 -29.13
CA GLU A 162 4.51 -15.51 -30.57
C GLU A 162 3.00 -15.48 -30.88
N ARG A 163 2.14 -15.59 -29.85
CA ARG A 163 0.69 -15.54 -29.98
C ARG A 163 0.19 -14.09 -29.83
N PRO A 164 -0.98 -13.73 -30.40
CA PRO A 164 -1.54 -12.39 -30.24
C PRO A 164 -2.03 -12.15 -28.81
N ILE A 165 -1.12 -11.68 -27.94
CA ILE A 165 -1.36 -11.36 -26.53
C ILE A 165 -1.30 -9.85 -26.34
N ASN A 166 -2.18 -9.30 -25.51
CA ASN A 166 -2.03 -7.92 -25.04
C ASN A 166 -0.96 -7.86 -23.95
N ILE A 167 0.30 -7.67 -24.36
CA ILE A 167 1.46 -7.65 -23.46
C ILE A 167 1.43 -6.51 -22.43
N ASP A 168 0.73 -5.41 -22.75
CA ASP A 168 0.53 -4.25 -21.87
C ASP A 168 -0.77 -4.34 -21.05
N ALA A 169 -1.37 -5.53 -20.93
CA ALA A 169 -2.56 -5.71 -20.11
C ALA A 169 -2.25 -5.35 -18.64
N PRO A 170 -3.07 -4.49 -18.00
CA PRO A 170 -2.86 -4.11 -16.62
C PRO A 170 -3.18 -5.27 -15.65
N MET A 171 -2.30 -5.48 -14.68
CA MET A 171 -2.47 -6.36 -13.52
C MET A 171 -3.24 -5.64 -12.40
N LYS A 172 -3.41 -6.30 -11.24
CA LYS A 172 -3.95 -5.66 -10.03
C LYS A 172 -3.06 -4.44 -9.70
N ASN A 173 -3.65 -3.23 -9.63
CA ASN A 173 -2.98 -1.91 -9.48
C ASN A 173 -2.46 -1.26 -10.79
N GLY A 174 -2.84 -1.79 -11.95
CA GLY A 174 -2.46 -1.22 -13.25
C GLY A 174 -1.04 -1.51 -13.70
N ASP A 175 -0.28 -2.32 -12.94
CA ASP A 175 1.08 -2.70 -13.33
C ASP A 175 1.06 -3.49 -14.64
N THR A 176 1.98 -3.20 -15.55
CA THR A 176 2.22 -4.08 -16.69
C THR A 176 3.20 -5.17 -16.29
N LEU A 177 3.17 -6.27 -17.02
CA LEU A 177 4.12 -7.34 -16.85
C LEU A 177 5.58 -6.87 -16.96
N LEU A 178 5.87 -5.96 -17.90
CA LEU A 178 7.19 -5.38 -18.06
C LEU A 178 7.66 -4.65 -16.80
N MET A 179 6.75 -4.01 -16.05
CA MET A 179 7.10 -3.37 -14.77
C MET A 179 7.52 -4.38 -13.71
N VAL A 180 6.78 -5.50 -13.62
CA VAL A 180 7.10 -6.57 -12.67
C VAL A 180 8.42 -7.22 -13.05
N ALA A 181 8.61 -7.55 -14.33
CA ALA A 181 9.86 -8.10 -14.87
C ALA A 181 11.06 -7.19 -14.54
N ALA A 182 10.93 -5.88 -14.79
CA ALA A 182 11.98 -4.91 -14.55
C ALA A 182 12.40 -4.75 -13.08
N GLY A 183 11.51 -5.04 -12.13
CA GLY A 183 11.81 -4.96 -10.70
C GLY A 183 12.31 -6.26 -10.06
N TYR A 184 11.76 -7.39 -10.49
CA TYR A 184 11.87 -8.65 -9.74
C TYR A 184 12.47 -9.83 -10.52
N TYR A 185 12.72 -9.68 -11.82
CA TYR A 185 13.20 -10.76 -12.69
C TYR A 185 14.45 -10.34 -13.47
N ASP A 186 15.05 -11.32 -14.17
CA ASP A 186 16.28 -11.14 -14.95
C ASP A 186 16.08 -10.29 -16.22
N ALA A 187 17.16 -9.64 -16.65
CA ALA A 187 17.27 -8.78 -17.82
C ALA A 187 16.90 -9.51 -19.13
N THR A 188 17.14 -10.82 -19.21
CA THR A 188 16.69 -11.68 -20.33
C THR A 188 15.19 -11.61 -20.55
N MET A 189 14.41 -11.59 -19.46
CA MET A 189 12.95 -11.49 -19.50
C MET A 189 12.50 -10.12 -20.00
N VAL A 190 13.13 -9.07 -19.46
CA VAL A 190 12.88 -7.68 -19.90
C VAL A 190 13.15 -7.55 -21.40
N ASN A 191 14.24 -8.14 -21.89
CA ASN A 191 14.56 -8.14 -23.32
C ASN A 191 13.51 -8.90 -24.17
N ALA A 192 13.05 -10.07 -23.72
CA ALA A 192 12.02 -10.84 -24.41
C ALA A 192 10.71 -10.04 -24.55
N LEU A 193 10.28 -9.38 -23.46
CA LEU A 193 9.07 -8.56 -23.46
C LEU A 193 9.19 -7.33 -24.35
N LEU A 194 10.33 -6.65 -24.32
CA LEU A 194 10.58 -5.49 -25.19
C LEU A 194 10.64 -5.89 -26.66
N ASN A 195 11.19 -7.06 -27.00
CA ASN A 195 11.19 -7.58 -28.37
C ASN A 195 9.78 -7.99 -28.82
N ALA A 196 8.92 -8.42 -27.90
CA ALA A 196 7.48 -8.64 -28.13
C ALA A 196 6.63 -7.35 -28.11
N SER A 197 7.27 -6.18 -28.30
CA SER A 197 6.62 -4.87 -28.39
C SER A 197 5.90 -4.38 -27.11
N ALA A 198 6.34 -4.81 -25.93
CA ALA A 198 5.89 -4.21 -24.67
C ALA A 198 6.24 -2.72 -24.60
N ASN A 199 5.31 -1.88 -24.12
CA ASN A 199 5.55 -0.44 -24.03
C ASN A 199 6.32 -0.08 -22.73
N PRO A 200 7.60 0.34 -22.82
CA PRO A 200 8.40 0.68 -21.64
C PRO A 200 7.89 1.92 -20.88
N ASN A 201 7.11 2.76 -21.54
CA ASN A 201 6.62 4.05 -21.02
C ASN A 201 5.17 3.99 -20.53
N LYS A 202 4.54 2.81 -20.54
CA LYS A 202 3.21 2.63 -19.95
C LYS A 202 3.27 2.95 -18.46
N LYS A 203 2.25 3.64 -17.94
CA LYS A 203 2.13 3.99 -16.52
C LYS A 203 1.09 3.10 -15.84
N ASN A 204 1.37 2.68 -14.61
CA ASN A 204 0.40 2.02 -13.74
C ASN A 204 -0.56 3.02 -13.05
N GLU A 205 -1.45 2.54 -12.18
CA GLU A 205 -2.36 3.40 -11.42
C GLU A 205 -1.64 4.38 -10.48
N ARG A 206 -0.37 4.13 -10.15
CA ARG A 206 0.49 5.03 -9.35
C ARG A 206 1.33 5.98 -10.20
N GLY A 207 1.23 5.90 -11.53
CA GLY A 207 2.03 6.69 -12.48
C GLY A 207 3.43 6.15 -12.76
N LYS A 208 3.80 4.98 -12.24
CA LYS A 208 5.15 4.40 -12.38
C LYS A 208 5.31 3.64 -13.68
N THR A 209 6.55 3.61 -14.20
CA THR A 209 6.95 2.86 -15.40
C THR A 209 7.86 1.69 -15.05
N ALA A 210 8.20 0.85 -16.04
CA ALA A 210 9.16 -0.23 -15.86
C ALA A 210 10.54 0.28 -15.41
N LEU A 211 10.98 1.43 -15.94
CA LEU A 211 12.21 2.08 -15.54
C LEU A 211 12.19 2.54 -14.07
N SER A 212 11.04 3.01 -13.57
CA SER A 212 10.88 3.33 -12.14
C SER A 212 11.02 2.09 -11.25
N TYR A 213 10.53 0.93 -11.69
CA TYR A 213 10.64 -0.33 -10.93
C TYR A 213 12.08 -0.85 -10.91
N ALA A 214 12.77 -0.84 -12.05
CA ALA A 214 14.19 -1.22 -12.11
C ALA A 214 15.05 -0.33 -11.20
N ALA A 215 14.84 0.99 -11.24
CA ALA A 215 15.55 1.94 -10.38
C ALA A 215 15.22 1.76 -8.90
N LYS A 216 13.97 1.45 -8.56
CA LYS A 216 13.53 1.19 -7.18
C LYS A 216 14.13 -0.10 -6.61
N CYS A 217 14.29 -1.14 -7.44
CA CYS A 217 14.74 -2.46 -6.96
C CYS A 217 16.25 -2.68 -7.17
N GLY A 218 16.95 -1.74 -7.81
CA GLY A 218 18.39 -1.84 -8.03
C GLY A 218 18.78 -2.76 -9.20
N GLN A 219 17.86 -3.02 -10.14
CA GLN A 219 18.10 -3.93 -11.26
C GLN A 219 18.88 -3.22 -12.38
N VAL A 220 20.21 -3.19 -12.25
CA VAL A 220 21.10 -2.45 -13.18
C VAL A 220 20.96 -2.94 -14.62
N ALA A 221 21.01 -4.25 -14.86
CA ALA A 221 20.93 -4.80 -16.21
C ALA A 221 19.56 -4.52 -16.88
N SER A 222 18.46 -4.68 -16.14
CA SER A 222 17.12 -4.34 -16.62
C SER A 222 16.97 -2.84 -16.92
N LEU A 223 17.56 -1.99 -16.08
CA LEU A 223 17.57 -0.54 -16.26
C LEU A 223 18.35 -0.14 -17.53
N GLU A 224 19.52 -0.71 -17.76
CA GLU A 224 20.32 -0.47 -18.97
C GLU A 224 19.58 -0.88 -20.24
N LEU A 225 18.95 -2.06 -20.24
CA LEU A 225 18.16 -2.53 -21.39
C LEU A 225 16.97 -1.61 -21.69
N LEU A 226 16.27 -1.14 -20.65
CA LEU A 226 15.15 -0.21 -20.81
C LEU A 226 15.64 1.12 -21.40
N LEU A 227 16.73 1.69 -20.90
CA LEU A 227 17.33 2.91 -21.44
C LEU A 227 17.80 2.71 -22.89
N ALA A 228 18.43 1.58 -23.21
CA ALA A 228 18.84 1.24 -24.57
C ALA A 228 17.65 1.14 -25.55
N LYS A 229 16.49 0.71 -25.07
CA LYS A 229 15.21 0.68 -25.82
C LYS A 229 14.42 2.00 -25.72
N LYS A 230 15.08 3.11 -25.36
CA LYS A 230 14.52 4.47 -25.28
C LYS A 230 13.35 4.61 -24.30
N ALA A 231 13.39 3.90 -23.18
CA ALA A 231 12.50 4.18 -22.05
C ALA A 231 12.74 5.61 -21.54
N ASP A 232 11.66 6.35 -21.28
CA ASP A 232 11.72 7.75 -20.88
C ASP A 232 11.97 7.88 -19.37
N SER A 233 13.15 8.41 -19.02
CA SER A 233 13.58 8.69 -17.65
C SER A 233 12.90 9.89 -17.01
N LEU A 234 12.18 10.71 -17.79
CA LEU A 234 11.47 11.90 -17.31
C LEU A 234 10.04 11.59 -16.85
N ILE A 235 9.57 10.37 -17.06
CA ILE A 235 8.23 9.98 -16.60
C ILE A 235 8.20 9.92 -15.07
N THR A 236 7.38 10.80 -14.49
CA THR A 236 7.12 10.86 -13.06
C THR A 236 5.91 10.03 -12.64
N ASP A 237 5.96 9.57 -11.39
CA ASP A 237 4.82 8.98 -10.70
C ASP A 237 3.82 10.05 -10.23
N LYS A 238 2.70 9.64 -9.62
CA LYS A 238 1.67 10.56 -9.10
C LYS A 238 2.17 11.55 -8.04
N CYS A 239 3.33 11.30 -7.42
CA CYS A 239 3.96 12.20 -6.47
C CYS A 239 5.07 13.05 -7.11
N GLY A 240 5.19 13.07 -8.44
CA GLY A 240 6.23 13.81 -9.15
C GLY A 240 7.61 13.14 -9.09
N ARG A 241 7.73 11.89 -8.63
CA ARG A 241 9.04 11.24 -8.47
C ARG A 241 9.51 10.58 -9.75
N LEU A 242 10.75 10.89 -10.14
CA LEU A 242 11.47 10.24 -11.24
C LEU A 242 12.06 8.88 -10.82
N PRO A 243 12.46 8.02 -11.78
CA PRO A 243 13.31 6.85 -11.53
C PRO A 243 14.54 7.18 -10.66
N LEU A 244 15.17 8.34 -10.89
CA LEU A 244 16.34 8.80 -10.13
C LEU A 244 16.03 9.00 -8.63
N HIS A 245 14.84 9.48 -8.28
CA HIS A 245 14.42 9.60 -6.88
C HIS A 245 14.36 8.23 -6.20
N PHE A 246 13.89 7.20 -6.90
CA PHE A 246 13.81 5.84 -6.34
C PHE A 246 15.20 5.23 -6.14
N ALA A 247 16.10 5.36 -7.12
CA ALA A 247 17.47 4.89 -6.99
C ALA A 247 18.20 5.58 -5.83
N ALA A 248 18.06 6.90 -5.72
CA ALA A 248 18.69 7.69 -4.64
C ALA A 248 18.13 7.35 -3.26
N ARG A 249 16.80 7.20 -3.13
CA ARG A 249 16.12 6.83 -1.88
C ARG A 249 16.56 5.46 -1.36
N ASN A 250 16.70 4.48 -2.26
CA ASN A 250 16.97 3.09 -1.91
C ASN A 250 18.47 2.74 -1.88
N GLY A 251 19.36 3.67 -2.27
CA GLY A 251 20.81 3.47 -2.20
C GLY A 251 21.42 2.73 -3.37
N HIS A 252 20.77 2.75 -4.55
CA HIS A 252 21.26 2.02 -5.73
C HIS A 252 22.20 2.89 -6.58
N VAL A 253 23.49 2.92 -6.19
CA VAL A 253 24.53 3.80 -6.78
C VAL A 253 24.69 3.58 -8.29
N GLU A 254 24.81 2.33 -8.74
CA GLU A 254 24.99 2.03 -10.15
C GLU A 254 23.77 2.40 -11.00
N CYS A 255 22.55 2.13 -10.52
CA CYS A 255 21.33 2.59 -11.18
C CYS A 255 21.29 4.12 -11.30
N MET A 256 21.67 4.83 -10.25
CA MET A 256 21.76 6.30 -10.25
C MET A 256 22.77 6.79 -11.28
N LYS A 257 23.99 6.23 -11.32
CA LYS A 257 25.03 6.58 -12.30
C LYS A 257 24.54 6.40 -13.74
N LYS A 258 23.87 5.28 -14.04
CA LYS A 258 23.32 5.00 -15.37
C LYS A 258 22.21 5.97 -15.75
N LEU A 259 21.32 6.31 -14.83
CA LEU A 259 20.27 7.32 -15.05
C LEU A 259 20.87 8.71 -15.32
N LEU A 260 21.85 9.13 -14.53
CA LEU A 260 22.54 10.43 -14.71
C LEU A 260 23.36 10.49 -16.00
N ALA A 261 23.94 9.37 -16.44
CA ALA A 261 24.62 9.27 -17.73
C ALA A 261 23.63 9.38 -18.91
N SER A 262 22.39 8.91 -18.74
CA SER A 262 21.36 9.02 -19.78
C SER A 262 20.76 10.42 -19.88
N ASP A 263 20.49 11.09 -18.74
CA ASP A 263 19.94 12.44 -18.72
C ASP A 263 20.33 13.19 -17.43
N HIS A 264 21.33 14.06 -17.57
CA HIS A 264 21.86 14.85 -16.46
C HIS A 264 20.90 15.96 -15.98
N SER A 265 19.88 16.33 -16.78
CA SER A 265 18.91 17.36 -16.40
C SER A 265 18.01 16.96 -15.22
N THR A 266 17.95 15.66 -14.92
CA THR A 266 17.11 15.08 -13.86
C THR A 266 17.66 15.26 -12.45
N ILE A 267 18.94 15.59 -12.30
CA ILE A 267 19.67 15.57 -11.03
C ILE A 267 19.07 16.48 -9.95
N ASN A 268 18.49 17.62 -10.37
CA ASN A 268 17.93 18.64 -9.49
C ASN A 268 16.41 18.77 -9.59
N GLN A 269 15.72 17.88 -10.32
CA GLN A 269 14.27 17.94 -10.43
C GLN A 269 13.63 17.58 -9.10
N THR A 270 12.63 18.35 -8.69
CA THR A 270 11.90 18.15 -7.43
C THR A 270 10.64 17.34 -7.65
N ASP A 271 10.32 16.48 -6.68
CA ASP A 271 9.00 15.85 -6.59
C ASP A 271 7.91 16.84 -6.14
N SER A 272 6.67 16.37 -5.97
CA SER A 272 5.54 17.21 -5.54
C SER A 272 5.68 17.79 -4.13
N PHE A 273 6.65 17.31 -3.34
CA PHE A 273 6.96 17.83 -2.00
C PHE A 273 8.16 18.79 -2.01
N GLY A 274 8.72 19.10 -3.19
CA GLY A 274 9.91 19.93 -3.32
C GLY A 274 11.22 19.18 -3.06
N TYR A 275 11.19 17.85 -2.93
CA TYR A 275 12.39 17.06 -2.67
C TYR A 275 13.08 16.66 -3.96
N THR A 276 14.39 16.91 -4.03
CA THR A 276 15.27 16.39 -5.09
C THR A 276 15.71 14.94 -4.78
N PRO A 277 16.34 14.23 -5.72
CA PRO A 277 16.96 12.93 -5.44
C PRO A 277 17.95 12.98 -4.26
N LEU A 278 18.72 14.08 -4.13
CA LEU A 278 19.63 14.27 -3.00
C LEU A 278 18.88 14.38 -1.66
N HIS A 279 17.74 15.07 -1.60
CA HIS A 279 16.91 15.10 -0.38
C HIS A 279 16.46 13.69 0.02
N CYS A 280 16.08 12.87 -0.96
CA CYS A 280 15.69 11.48 -0.70
C CYS A 280 16.85 10.65 -0.17
N ALA A 281 18.05 10.80 -0.74
CA ALA A 281 19.26 10.11 -0.29
C ALA A 281 19.65 10.50 1.14
N VAL A 282 19.62 11.81 1.44
CA VAL A 282 19.91 12.34 2.77
C VAL A 282 18.91 11.81 3.78
N ARG A 283 17.60 11.91 3.53
CA ARG A 283 16.57 11.47 4.49
C ARG A 283 16.70 10.00 4.88
N GLU A 284 17.09 9.15 3.94
CA GLU A 284 17.18 7.69 4.15
C GLU A 284 18.60 7.22 4.50
N GLY A 285 19.54 8.14 4.75
CA GLY A 285 20.89 7.78 5.22
C GLY A 285 21.82 7.17 4.15
N ARG A 286 21.61 7.45 2.86
CA ARG A 286 22.37 6.85 1.76
C ARG A 286 23.70 7.59 1.51
N LYS A 287 24.68 7.37 2.39
CA LYS A 287 25.99 8.07 2.36
C LYS A 287 26.69 8.03 1.00
N GLU A 288 26.85 6.87 0.39
CA GLU A 288 27.53 6.72 -0.91
C GLU A 288 26.84 7.49 -2.04
N ILE A 289 25.51 7.47 -2.08
CA ILE A 289 24.72 8.28 -3.03
C ILE A 289 24.96 9.76 -2.79
N VAL A 290 25.00 10.20 -1.53
CA VAL A 290 25.25 11.61 -1.19
C VAL A 290 26.64 12.03 -1.64
N GLU A 291 27.68 11.22 -1.40
CA GLU A 291 29.04 11.51 -1.86
C GLU A 291 29.09 11.68 -3.37
N GLU A 292 28.52 10.74 -4.12
CA GLU A 292 28.53 10.76 -5.57
C GLU A 292 27.67 11.91 -6.15
N LEU A 293 26.49 12.17 -5.58
CA LEU A 293 25.65 13.31 -5.98
C LEU A 293 26.31 14.65 -5.63
N CYS A 294 26.95 14.78 -4.47
CA CYS A 294 27.68 15.98 -4.09
C CYS A 294 28.92 16.22 -4.97
N ALA A 295 29.58 15.15 -5.44
CA ALA A 295 30.68 15.25 -6.38
C ALA A 295 30.23 15.66 -7.81
N THR A 296 29.03 15.25 -8.22
CA THR A 296 28.48 15.52 -9.57
C THR A 296 27.72 16.84 -9.67
N VAL A 297 27.15 17.34 -8.57
CA VAL A 297 26.42 18.61 -8.52
C VAL A 297 27.41 19.75 -8.29
N GLU A 298 27.43 20.75 -9.17
CA GLU A 298 27.97 22.08 -8.85
C GLU A 298 27.12 22.74 -7.73
N MET A 299 27.40 22.36 -6.48
CA MET A 299 27.34 23.12 -5.23
C MET A 299 26.26 24.22 -5.03
N ARG A 300 25.03 24.08 -5.55
CA ARG A 300 23.96 25.08 -5.32
C ARG A 300 23.01 24.80 -4.14
N PHE A 301 23.03 23.60 -3.56
CA PHE A 301 22.07 23.20 -2.52
C PHE A 301 22.63 23.05 -1.12
N ASN A 302 23.96 23.14 -0.93
CA ASN A 302 24.60 23.04 0.38
C ASN A 302 24.43 24.35 1.19
N THR A 303 23.18 24.73 1.40
CA THR A 303 22.80 25.79 2.29
C THR A 303 22.77 25.26 3.73
N PRO A 304 22.96 26.11 4.75
CA PRO A 304 22.74 25.74 6.14
C PRO A 304 21.36 25.09 6.39
N ALA A 305 20.35 25.44 5.60
CA ALA A 305 19.02 24.83 5.65
C ALA A 305 19.03 23.34 5.28
N PHE A 306 19.87 22.93 4.31
CA PHE A 306 19.99 21.54 3.90
C PHE A 306 20.77 20.70 4.92
N ILE A 307 21.78 21.30 5.58
CA ILE A 307 22.46 20.68 6.72
C ILE A 307 21.49 20.49 7.90
N LYS A 308 20.63 21.49 8.17
CA LYS A 308 19.55 21.35 9.18
C LYS A 308 18.57 20.23 8.81
N PHE A 309 18.22 20.08 7.53
CA PHE A 309 17.38 18.99 7.05
C PHE A 309 18.02 17.60 7.31
N ALA A 310 19.32 17.45 7.04
CA ALA A 310 20.05 16.22 7.36
C ALA A 310 20.02 15.91 8.86
N LEU A 311 20.20 16.92 9.71
CA LEU A 311 20.13 16.79 11.16
C LEU A 311 18.72 16.45 11.64
N SER A 312 17.68 17.09 11.10
CA SER A 312 16.28 16.79 11.45
C SER A 312 15.83 15.40 10.99
N ALA A 313 16.49 14.85 9.96
CA ALA A 313 16.28 13.47 9.51
C ALA A 313 17.08 12.45 10.35
N GLY A 314 17.82 12.88 11.38
CA GLY A 314 18.64 12.02 12.25
C GLY A 314 20.00 11.63 11.64
N GLN A 315 20.41 12.24 10.53
CA GLN A 315 21.56 11.79 9.73
C GLN A 315 22.81 12.64 10.02
N THR A 316 23.34 12.51 11.23
CA THR A 316 24.47 13.32 11.72
C THR A 316 25.76 13.09 10.93
N GLY A 317 26.06 11.85 10.54
CA GLY A 317 27.22 11.52 9.70
C GLY A 317 27.16 12.17 8.32
N ILE A 318 25.96 12.18 7.70
CA ILE A 318 25.73 12.85 6.42
C ILE A 318 25.78 14.37 6.60
N ALA A 319 25.26 14.92 7.70
CA ALA A 319 25.35 16.35 7.98
C ALA A 319 26.81 16.82 8.14
N LYS A 320 27.67 16.03 8.80
CA LYS A 320 29.12 16.28 8.86
C LYS A 320 29.76 16.25 7.48
N LEU A 321 29.37 15.28 6.65
CA LEU A 321 29.84 15.16 5.27
C LEU A 321 29.40 16.35 4.41
N LEU A 322 28.13 16.75 4.46
CA LEU A 322 27.64 17.92 3.74
C LEU A 322 28.36 19.20 4.19
N LYS A 323 28.70 19.31 5.48
CA LYS A 323 29.54 20.40 6.00
C LYS A 323 30.95 20.39 5.44
N SER A 324 31.59 19.23 5.23
CA SER A 324 32.93 19.20 4.63
C SER A 324 32.94 19.67 3.17
N TYR A 325 31.80 19.57 2.48
CA TYR A 325 31.66 20.11 1.13
C TYR A 325 31.35 21.63 1.09
N THR A 326 30.93 22.26 2.19
CA THR A 326 30.68 23.71 2.24
C THR A 326 31.93 24.54 2.56
N ASN A 327 32.37 25.39 1.62
CA ASN A 327 33.41 26.41 1.85
C ASN A 327 32.88 27.71 2.50
N THR A 328 31.58 27.81 2.74
CA THR A 328 30.97 28.97 3.39
C THR A 328 31.13 28.85 4.90
N ASP A 329 31.78 29.83 5.50
CA ASP A 329 31.73 30.08 6.94
C ASP A 329 30.25 30.12 7.33
N ILE A 330 29.77 29.11 8.07
CA ILE A 330 28.37 29.00 8.50
C ILE A 330 28.20 30.10 9.55
N GLY A 331 27.99 31.33 9.07
CA GLY A 331 27.96 32.53 9.89
C GLY A 331 27.10 32.28 11.12
N SER A 332 27.74 32.33 12.29
CA SER A 332 27.15 32.43 13.62
C SER A 332 25.96 31.52 13.96
N ASP A 333 25.68 30.44 13.22
CA ASP A 333 24.64 29.48 13.61
C ASP A 333 25.24 28.50 14.64
N ILE A 334 25.40 29.03 15.86
CA ILE A 334 25.93 28.35 17.07
C ILE A 334 25.25 26.98 17.24
N THR A 335 24.00 26.85 16.80
CA THR A 335 23.19 25.63 16.79
C THR A 335 23.74 24.54 15.87
N ILE A 336 24.12 24.85 14.62
CA ILE A 336 24.71 23.83 13.72
C ILE A 336 26.11 23.44 14.20
N SER A 337 26.88 24.42 14.69
CA SER A 337 28.22 24.17 15.22
C SER A 337 28.21 23.35 16.51
N SER A 338 27.23 23.54 17.40
CA SER A 338 27.06 22.67 18.58
C SER A 338 26.57 21.27 18.21
N LEU A 339 25.71 21.14 17.20
CA LEU A 339 25.22 19.86 16.68
C LEU A 339 26.30 19.03 15.95
N LEU A 340 27.34 19.68 15.41
CA LEU A 340 28.41 19.06 14.61
C LEU A 340 29.79 19.06 15.29
N ARG A 341 29.90 19.45 16.58
CA ARG A 341 31.16 19.41 17.34
C ARG A 341 31.68 17.98 17.50
N GLU A 342 33.01 17.85 17.55
CA GLU A 342 33.67 16.65 18.05
C GLU A 342 33.25 16.41 19.50
N GLU A 343 33.01 15.14 19.83
CA GLU A 343 32.37 14.69 21.07
C GLU A 343 33.00 15.35 22.29
N SER A 344 32.23 16.25 22.92
CA SER A 344 32.60 16.75 24.22
C SER A 344 32.52 15.61 25.26
N SER A 345 33.21 15.74 26.38
CA SER A 345 33.09 14.77 27.48
C SER A 345 31.64 14.66 28.01
N GLU A 346 30.83 15.72 27.86
CA GLU A 346 29.39 15.72 28.18
C GLU A 346 28.58 14.92 27.14
N ASP A 347 28.92 15.01 25.84
CA ASP A 347 28.29 14.22 24.78
C ASP A 347 28.70 12.74 24.85
N THR A 348 29.94 12.45 25.23
CA THR A 348 30.45 11.09 25.45
C THR A 348 29.70 10.41 26.59
N LEU A 349 29.54 11.10 27.73
CA LEU A 349 28.76 10.59 28.86
C LEU A 349 27.28 10.40 28.50
N THR A 350 26.68 11.37 27.79
CA THR A 350 25.29 11.27 27.34
C THR A 350 25.12 10.08 26.40
N HIS A 351 26.04 9.87 25.46
CA HIS A 351 26.06 8.72 24.56
C HIS A 351 26.24 7.40 25.31
N GLN A 352 27.13 7.33 26.29
CA GLN A 352 27.28 6.14 27.15
C GLN A 352 25.99 5.81 27.90
N ILE A 353 25.29 6.82 28.43
CA ILE A 353 24.00 6.63 29.10
C ILE A 353 22.94 6.10 28.11
N TRP A 354 22.84 6.68 26.90
CA TRP A 354 21.92 6.19 25.87
C TRP A 354 22.24 4.75 25.45
N SER A 355 23.52 4.45 25.21
CA SER A 355 23.99 3.12 24.85
C SER A 355 23.68 2.09 25.94
N ALA A 356 23.96 2.40 27.21
CA ALA A 356 23.65 1.51 28.33
C ALA A 356 22.14 1.20 28.43
N ILE A 357 21.28 2.18 28.12
CA ILE A 357 19.83 1.99 28.10
C ILE A 357 19.40 1.11 26.92
N GLU A 358 19.92 1.36 25.72
CA GLU A 358 19.58 0.58 24.52
C GLU A 358 20.03 -0.89 24.63
N HIS A 359 21.18 -1.13 25.26
CA HIS A 359 21.69 -2.48 25.50
C HIS A 359 21.19 -3.12 26.81
N ALA A 360 20.33 -2.41 27.55
CA ALA A 360 19.83 -2.82 28.86
C ALA A 360 20.93 -3.16 29.89
N ASP A 361 22.09 -2.49 29.81
CA ASP A 361 23.22 -2.66 30.73
C ASP A 361 23.00 -1.86 32.02
N GLU A 362 22.47 -2.56 33.02
CA GLU A 362 22.18 -1.99 34.33
C GLU A 362 23.45 -1.62 35.11
N LEU A 363 24.51 -2.41 35.01
CA LEU A 363 25.75 -2.20 35.78
C LEU A 363 26.47 -0.96 35.28
N GLU A 364 26.56 -0.82 33.96
CA GLU A 364 27.11 0.38 33.32
C GLU A 364 26.25 1.60 33.65
N LEU A 365 24.93 1.52 33.50
CA LEU A 365 24.03 2.63 33.83
C LEU A 365 24.18 3.05 35.30
N ASN A 366 24.27 2.09 36.23
CA ASN A 366 24.48 2.36 37.65
C ASN A 366 25.84 3.00 37.92
N ALA A 367 26.91 2.54 37.26
CA ALA A 367 28.24 3.13 37.41
C ALA A 367 28.27 4.59 36.91
N LEU A 368 27.65 4.85 35.75
CA LEU A 368 27.56 6.18 35.15
C LEU A 368 26.76 7.15 36.04
N LEU A 369 25.63 6.69 36.60
CA LEU A 369 24.75 7.52 37.45
C LEU A 369 25.24 7.68 38.89
N SER A 370 26.01 6.71 39.43
CA SER A 370 26.49 6.71 40.82
C SER A 370 27.86 7.39 40.98
N SER A 371 28.62 7.53 39.90
CA SER A 371 29.79 8.40 39.92
C SER A 371 29.32 9.81 40.24
N GLY A 372 29.80 10.43 41.32
CA GLY A 372 29.42 11.80 41.74
C GLY A 372 29.82 12.91 40.75
N ASN A 373 30.02 12.55 39.47
CA ASN A 373 30.53 13.35 38.37
C ASN A 373 29.46 13.74 37.35
N LEU A 374 28.16 13.52 37.61
CA LEU A 374 27.12 14.09 36.74
C LEU A 374 27.30 15.62 36.71
N PRO A 375 27.57 16.21 35.53
CA PRO A 375 27.78 17.65 35.42
C PRO A 375 26.55 18.39 35.95
N LYS A 376 26.75 19.45 36.74
CA LYS A 376 25.62 20.26 37.25
C LYS A 376 24.77 20.87 36.11
N SER A 377 25.34 20.98 34.91
CA SER A 377 24.71 21.37 33.64
C SER A 377 23.80 20.29 33.05
N LEU A 378 24.05 19.00 33.33
CA LEU A 378 23.38 17.87 32.68
C LEU A 378 22.05 17.56 33.37
N ASN A 379 20.95 17.93 32.72
CA ASN A 379 19.61 17.62 33.19
C ASN A 379 19.06 16.38 32.48
N LEU A 380 19.26 15.21 33.09
CA LEU A 380 18.81 13.91 32.56
C LEU A 380 17.31 13.89 32.22
N GLY A 381 16.49 14.60 32.98
CA GLY A 381 15.05 14.68 32.72
C GLY A 381 14.72 15.40 31.40
N LYS A 382 15.57 16.32 30.94
CA LYS A 382 15.38 17.08 29.69
C LYS A 382 16.13 16.50 28.50
N LEU A 383 16.87 15.40 28.67
CA LEU A 383 17.55 14.75 27.56
C LEU A 383 16.52 14.14 26.62
N VAL A 384 16.61 14.53 25.36
CA VAL A 384 15.78 14.05 24.25
C VAL A 384 16.72 13.46 23.21
N ASP A 385 16.46 12.21 22.83
CA ASP A 385 17.12 11.60 21.69
C ASP A 385 16.63 12.29 20.41
N ARG A 386 17.58 12.77 19.61
CA ARG A 386 17.30 13.55 18.41
C ARG A 386 16.78 12.70 17.24
N SER A 387 16.94 11.38 17.31
CA SER A 387 16.54 10.45 16.25
C SER A 387 15.05 10.11 16.31
N ASP A 388 14.50 9.89 17.51
CA ASP A 388 13.11 9.47 17.72
C ASP A 388 12.29 10.43 18.59
N GLY A 389 12.93 11.48 19.14
CA GLY A 389 12.29 12.46 20.01
C GLY A 389 11.99 11.94 21.40
N PHE A 390 12.52 10.79 21.81
CA PHE A 390 12.22 10.17 23.09
C PHE A 390 13.02 10.79 24.23
N PHE A 391 12.37 10.98 25.38
CA PHE A 391 13.10 11.21 26.61
C PHE A 391 13.75 9.90 27.09
N LEU A 392 14.73 10.04 27.99
CA LEU A 392 15.50 8.92 28.53
C LEU A 392 14.63 7.77 29.07
N LEU A 393 13.51 8.09 29.74
CA LEU A 393 12.59 7.09 30.26
C LEU A 393 11.75 6.41 29.18
N HIS A 394 11.37 7.12 28.13
CA HIS A 394 10.64 6.54 27.00
C HIS A 394 11.53 5.54 26.26
N LYS A 395 12.80 5.87 26.08
CA LYS A 395 13.80 4.96 25.50
C LYS A 395 14.04 3.74 26.40
N ALA A 396 14.18 3.95 27.71
CA ALA A 396 14.28 2.84 28.67
C ALA A 396 13.02 1.97 28.68
N ALA A 397 11.84 2.57 28.53
CA ALA A 397 10.59 1.83 28.44
C ALA A 397 10.49 0.98 27.15
N ALA A 398 11.16 1.38 26.08
CA ALA A 398 11.23 0.59 24.85
C ALA A 398 12.23 -0.58 24.99
N TYR A 399 13.45 -0.32 25.46
CA TYR A 399 14.58 -1.23 25.28
C TYR A 399 15.21 -1.77 26.58
N ALA A 400 15.10 -1.04 27.68
CA ALA A 400 15.82 -1.38 28.91
C ALA A 400 15.04 -2.32 29.84
N ASN A 401 15.70 -2.80 30.88
CA ASN A 401 15.06 -3.64 31.90
C ASN A 401 14.31 -2.80 32.96
N ALA A 402 13.53 -3.49 33.81
CA ALA A 402 12.74 -2.87 34.87
C ALA A 402 13.57 -2.04 35.86
N GLU A 403 14.78 -2.49 36.19
CA GLU A 403 15.66 -1.83 37.15
C GLU A 403 16.23 -0.53 36.58
N CYS A 404 16.62 -0.50 35.30
CA CYS A 404 17.01 0.70 34.59
C CYS A 404 15.88 1.75 34.60
N CYS A 405 14.64 1.33 34.32
CA CYS A 405 13.48 2.22 34.45
C CYS A 405 13.34 2.75 35.88
N GLN A 406 13.47 1.87 36.89
CA GLN A 406 13.35 2.24 38.30
C GLN A 406 14.40 3.27 38.73
N ARG A 407 15.63 3.16 38.22
CA ARG A 407 16.71 4.11 38.50
C ARG A 407 16.45 5.47 37.88
N LEU A 408 16.03 5.48 36.62
CA LEU A 408 15.76 6.71 35.87
C LEU A 408 14.59 7.50 36.45
N LEU A 409 13.61 6.84 37.09
CA LEU A 409 12.49 7.51 37.75
C LEU A 409 12.90 8.57 38.77
N ARG A 410 14.07 8.44 39.41
CA ARG A 410 14.57 9.39 40.42
C ARG A 410 14.96 10.75 39.82
N TYR A 411 15.18 10.81 38.51
CA TYR A 411 15.69 12.00 37.81
C TYR A 411 14.62 12.68 36.94
N ILE A 412 13.38 12.19 36.96
CA ILE A 412 12.31 12.62 36.07
C ILE A 412 11.36 13.57 36.79
N THR A 413 10.86 14.55 36.03
CA THR A 413 9.83 15.48 36.49
C THR A 413 8.52 15.21 35.76
N ASP A 414 7.40 15.55 36.41
CA ASP A 414 6.04 15.38 35.86
C ASP A 414 5.84 16.00 34.47
N LYS A 415 6.61 17.04 34.14
CA LYS A 415 6.56 17.75 32.85
C LYS A 415 7.05 16.92 31.67
N ASN A 416 7.86 15.88 31.91
CA ASN A 416 8.49 15.07 30.85
C ASN A 416 7.85 13.67 30.72
N LEU A 417 6.69 13.46 31.37
CA LEU A 417 5.95 12.20 31.28
C LEU A 417 5.20 12.04 29.97
N ARG A 418 5.08 13.09 29.15
CA ARG A 418 4.42 13.06 27.84
C ARG A 418 5.38 13.57 26.77
N LEU A 419 5.48 12.85 25.66
CA LEU A 419 6.14 13.36 24.47
C LEU A 419 5.35 14.55 23.90
N PRO A 420 6.01 15.64 23.44
CA PRO A 420 5.34 16.84 22.96
C PRO A 420 4.38 16.59 21.80
N ASP A 421 4.78 15.79 20.82
CA ASP A 421 4.03 15.64 19.56
C ASP A 421 2.95 14.57 19.63
N THR A 422 3.25 13.44 20.27
CA THR A 422 2.34 12.27 20.32
C THR A 422 1.55 12.17 21.62
N GLY A 423 1.94 12.93 22.65
CA GLY A 423 1.40 12.76 23.99
C GLY A 423 1.71 11.39 24.61
N PHE A 424 2.61 10.58 24.02
CA PHE A 424 2.94 9.27 24.55
C PHE A 424 3.61 9.37 25.91
N THR A 425 3.16 8.52 26.81
CA THR A 425 3.83 8.29 28.08
C THR A 425 4.80 7.13 27.96
N PRO A 426 5.79 7.00 28.86
CA PRO A 426 6.67 5.83 28.89
C PRO A 426 5.90 4.51 28.93
N LEU A 427 4.72 4.48 29.57
CA LEU A 427 3.87 3.29 29.60
C LEU A 427 3.25 2.95 28.24
N HIS A 428 2.92 3.94 27.41
CA HIS A 428 2.50 3.69 26.02
C HIS A 428 3.63 3.04 25.25
N ILE A 429 4.87 3.53 25.40
CA ILE A 429 6.05 2.97 24.75
C ILE A 429 6.29 1.53 25.22
N ALA A 430 6.27 1.27 26.53
CA ALA A 430 6.39 -0.09 27.07
C ALA A 430 5.34 -1.05 26.47
N ALA A 431 4.09 -0.59 26.31
CA ALA A 431 3.03 -1.37 25.69
C ALA A 431 3.23 -1.58 24.17
N ILE A 432 3.81 -0.63 23.46
CA ILE A 432 4.12 -0.73 22.02
C ILE A 432 5.26 -1.72 21.75
N PHE A 433 6.29 -1.71 22.60
CA PHE A 433 7.47 -2.57 22.48
C PHE A 433 7.33 -3.90 23.20
N ASP A 434 6.18 -4.14 23.85
CA ASP A 434 5.92 -5.35 24.65
C ASP A 434 6.96 -5.58 25.76
N ASN A 435 7.47 -4.50 26.34
CA ASN A 435 8.43 -4.56 27.42
C ASN A 435 7.70 -4.74 28.76
N GLN A 436 7.49 -6.00 29.14
CA GLN A 436 6.77 -6.34 30.36
C GLN A 436 7.45 -5.74 31.60
N GLY A 437 8.77 -5.85 31.73
CA GLY A 437 9.51 -5.35 32.90
C GLY A 437 9.32 -3.85 33.11
N ALA A 438 9.47 -3.07 32.04
CA ALA A 438 9.23 -1.63 32.07
C ALA A 438 7.76 -1.32 32.37
N LEU A 439 6.82 -2.03 31.74
CA LEU A 439 5.38 -1.85 31.97
C LEU A 439 5.03 -2.09 33.44
N GLU A 440 5.59 -3.13 34.05
CA GLU A 440 5.36 -3.42 35.47
C GLU A 440 5.96 -2.37 36.41
N CYS A 441 7.19 -1.95 36.13
CA CYS A 441 7.90 -0.94 36.89
C CYS A 441 7.17 0.40 36.83
N LEU A 442 6.85 0.87 35.63
CA LEU A 442 6.25 2.18 35.39
C LEU A 442 4.83 2.27 35.94
N GLY A 443 4.01 1.23 35.76
CA GLY A 443 2.64 1.25 36.26
C GLY A 443 2.55 1.16 37.79
N ARG A 444 3.49 0.47 38.47
CA ARG A 444 3.58 0.46 39.94
C ARG A 444 4.05 1.80 40.48
N SER A 445 5.11 2.34 39.89
CA SER A 445 5.77 3.55 40.39
C SER A 445 5.00 4.83 40.04
N ILE A 446 4.21 4.84 38.96
CA ILE A 446 3.37 5.97 38.55
C ILE A 446 1.93 5.50 38.23
N PRO A 447 1.09 5.17 39.23
CA PRO A 447 -0.25 4.62 38.98
C PRO A 447 -1.16 5.49 38.08
N ARG A 448 -1.03 6.82 38.17
CA ARG A 448 -1.81 7.76 37.35
C ARG A 448 -1.54 7.65 35.83
N ILE A 449 -0.43 7.04 35.41
CA ILE A 449 -0.03 6.94 34.01
C ILE A 449 -0.83 5.87 33.24
N VAL A 450 -1.44 4.91 33.95
CA VAL A 450 -2.06 3.71 33.36
C VAL A 450 -3.23 4.06 32.43
N ASN A 451 -4.04 5.02 32.84
CA ASN A 451 -5.24 5.45 32.10
C ASN A 451 -5.05 6.79 31.36
N MET A 452 -3.81 7.31 31.30
CA MET A 452 -3.55 8.52 30.51
C MET A 452 -3.76 8.22 29.03
N GLN A 453 -4.39 9.17 28.34
CA GLN A 453 -4.56 9.14 26.90
C GLN A 453 -3.45 9.93 26.20
N CYS A 454 -2.96 9.38 25.09
CA CYS A 454 -2.09 10.08 24.15
C CYS A 454 -2.89 11.10 23.30
N SER A 455 -2.24 11.77 22.35
CA SER A 455 -2.87 12.84 21.56
C SER A 455 -4.06 12.40 20.71
N VAL A 456 -4.19 11.10 20.41
CA VAL A 456 -5.32 10.49 19.68
C VAL A 456 -6.37 9.85 20.60
N GLY A 457 -6.32 10.14 21.90
CA GLY A 457 -7.26 9.60 22.88
C GLY A 457 -7.02 8.13 23.29
N ALA A 458 -6.02 7.45 22.74
CA ALA A 458 -5.75 6.03 23.05
C ALA A 458 -4.93 5.87 24.34
N THR A 459 -5.14 4.76 25.08
CA THR A 459 -4.39 4.42 26.31
C THR A 459 -3.30 3.38 26.03
N ALA A 460 -2.41 3.14 27.00
CA ALA A 460 -1.42 2.06 26.93
C ALA A 460 -2.08 0.68 26.71
N ALA A 461 -3.27 0.44 27.26
CA ALA A 461 -4.03 -0.80 27.02
C ALA A 461 -4.46 -0.95 25.55
N SER A 462 -4.82 0.14 24.87
CA SER A 462 -5.13 0.11 23.44
C SER A 462 -3.92 -0.26 22.59
N TYR A 463 -2.72 0.20 22.95
CA TYR A 463 -1.49 -0.16 22.24
C TYR A 463 -1.02 -1.58 22.55
N ALA A 464 -1.16 -2.05 23.80
CA ALA A 464 -0.95 -3.46 24.13
C ALA A 464 -1.88 -4.37 23.30
N ALA A 465 -3.14 -3.98 23.16
CA ALA A 465 -4.12 -4.65 22.31
C ALA A 465 -3.73 -4.61 20.81
N MET A 466 -3.21 -3.48 20.31
CA MET A 466 -2.71 -3.34 18.93
C MET A 466 -1.55 -4.28 18.61
N ARG A 467 -0.65 -4.47 19.56
CA ARG A 467 0.55 -5.31 19.40
C ARG A 467 0.31 -6.79 19.69
N GLY A 468 -0.85 -7.15 20.24
CA GLY A 468 -1.16 -8.51 20.64
C GLY A 468 -0.49 -8.94 21.95
N SER A 469 -0.07 -7.98 22.79
CA SER A 469 0.54 -8.26 24.09
C SER A 469 -0.51 -8.69 25.11
N GLU A 470 -0.79 -9.99 25.16
CA GLU A 470 -1.70 -10.57 26.16
C GLU A 470 -1.18 -10.34 27.58
N GLN A 471 0.12 -10.58 27.80
CA GLN A 471 0.73 -10.49 29.13
C GLN A 471 0.77 -9.04 29.65
N GLY A 472 1.11 -8.08 28.79
CA GLY A 472 1.04 -6.66 29.12
C GLY A 472 -0.39 -6.23 29.45
N LEU A 473 -1.36 -6.68 28.66
CA LEU A 473 -2.78 -6.38 28.91
C LEU A 473 -3.30 -7.00 30.22
N ARG A 474 -2.91 -8.24 30.53
CA ARG A 474 -3.20 -8.91 31.82
C ARG A 474 -2.68 -8.11 32.99
N TRP A 475 -1.44 -7.65 32.88
CA TRP A 475 -0.83 -6.85 33.94
C TRP A 475 -1.54 -5.50 34.08
N LEU A 476 -1.74 -4.77 32.98
CA LEU A 476 -2.39 -3.45 32.97
C LEU A 476 -3.77 -3.50 33.65
N VAL A 477 -4.56 -4.54 33.37
CA VAL A 477 -5.90 -4.67 33.94
C VAL A 477 -5.86 -5.19 35.38
N LYS A 478 -5.18 -6.31 35.65
CA LYS A 478 -5.25 -6.97 36.96
C LYS A 478 -4.43 -6.27 38.05
N ARG A 479 -3.35 -5.57 37.68
CA ARG A 479 -2.42 -4.91 38.61
C ARG A 479 -2.33 -3.40 38.41
N GLY A 480 -2.48 -2.92 37.19
CA GLY A 480 -2.44 -1.49 36.86
C GLY A 480 -3.78 -0.75 36.97
N ASN A 481 -4.91 -1.46 37.16
CA ASN A 481 -6.25 -0.89 37.13
C ASN A 481 -6.58 -0.12 35.83
N ALA A 482 -6.18 -0.68 34.69
CA ALA A 482 -6.46 -0.12 33.38
C ALA A 482 -7.95 -0.20 33.04
N ASN A 483 -8.52 0.92 32.62
CA ASN A 483 -9.90 1.04 32.19
C ASN A 483 -10.02 0.73 30.69
N LEU A 484 -10.58 -0.44 30.38
CA LEU A 484 -10.80 -0.93 29.01
C LEU A 484 -11.97 -0.23 28.29
N LEU A 485 -12.70 0.67 28.95
CA LEU A 485 -13.79 1.44 28.37
C LEU A 485 -13.33 2.76 27.74
N ILE A 486 -12.10 3.19 28.03
CA ILE A 486 -11.55 4.43 27.45
C ILE A 486 -11.36 4.22 25.95
N SER A 487 -12.05 5.03 25.15
CA SER A 487 -11.98 5.02 23.70
C SER A 487 -11.04 6.11 23.17
N SER A 488 -10.42 5.85 22.01
CA SER A 488 -9.72 6.86 21.22
C SER A 488 -10.68 7.92 20.67
N ASP A 489 -10.12 8.95 20.02
CA ASP A 489 -10.89 10.00 19.33
C ASP A 489 -11.77 9.46 18.19
N THR A 490 -11.48 8.24 17.72
CA THR A 490 -12.31 7.52 16.73
C THR A 490 -13.38 6.63 17.37
N GLY A 491 -13.54 6.67 18.69
CA GLY A 491 -14.47 5.81 19.44
C GLY A 491 -13.99 4.36 19.62
N LYS A 492 -12.71 4.05 19.32
CA LYS A 492 -12.20 2.67 19.42
C LYS A 492 -11.67 2.37 20.82
N THR A 493 -12.24 1.35 21.45
CA THR A 493 -11.73 0.76 22.72
C THR A 493 -10.61 -0.25 22.45
N PRO A 494 -9.84 -0.69 23.46
CA PRO A 494 -8.87 -1.77 23.31
C PRO A 494 -9.44 -3.03 22.65
N LEU A 495 -10.73 -3.35 22.87
CA LEU A 495 -11.38 -4.48 22.22
C LEU A 495 -11.55 -4.28 20.71
N HIS A 496 -11.93 -3.08 20.27
CA HIS A 496 -12.00 -2.75 18.84
C HIS A 496 -10.63 -2.91 18.18
N VAL A 497 -9.57 -2.44 18.86
CA VAL A 497 -8.20 -2.53 18.34
C VAL A 497 -7.71 -3.98 18.26
N ALA A 498 -7.92 -4.78 19.32
CA ALA A 498 -7.57 -6.20 19.32
C ALA A 498 -8.32 -6.98 18.22
N ALA A 499 -9.60 -6.68 18.01
CA ALA A 499 -10.42 -7.32 16.99
C ALA A 499 -10.01 -6.91 15.57
N TYR A 500 -9.70 -5.62 15.35
CA TYR A 500 -9.22 -5.09 14.07
C TYR A 500 -7.91 -5.74 13.60
N HIS A 501 -7.00 -6.07 14.54
CA HIS A 501 -5.71 -6.72 14.23
C HIS A 501 -5.73 -8.25 14.37
N GLY A 502 -6.86 -8.86 14.77
CA GLY A 502 -6.99 -10.31 14.85
C GLY A 502 -6.31 -10.96 16.05
N HIS A 503 -6.02 -10.21 17.12
CA HIS A 503 -5.29 -10.71 18.29
C HIS A 503 -6.19 -11.50 19.23
N ILE A 504 -6.47 -12.76 18.88
CA ILE A 504 -7.43 -13.63 19.57
C ILE A 504 -7.18 -13.76 21.07
N LYS A 505 -5.92 -13.88 21.51
CA LYS A 505 -5.58 -14.01 22.94
C LYS A 505 -5.98 -12.76 23.74
N CYS A 506 -5.74 -11.57 23.18
CA CYS A 506 -6.18 -10.31 23.77
C CYS A 506 -7.70 -10.21 23.79
N VAL A 507 -8.39 -10.57 22.71
CA VAL A 507 -9.87 -10.58 22.65
C VAL A 507 -10.46 -11.47 23.73
N LYS A 508 -9.98 -12.71 23.85
CA LYS A 508 -10.40 -13.66 24.89
C LYS A 508 -10.24 -13.09 26.29
N PHE A 509 -9.08 -12.49 26.57
CA PHE A 509 -8.82 -11.89 27.87
C PHE A 509 -9.75 -10.71 28.18
N ILE A 510 -9.93 -9.79 27.22
CA ILE A 510 -10.76 -8.58 27.37
C ILE A 510 -12.23 -8.95 27.62
N LEU A 511 -12.79 -9.87 26.83
CA LEU A 511 -14.19 -10.30 26.98
C LEU A 511 -14.47 -10.91 28.35
N ASN A 512 -13.48 -11.57 28.95
CA ASN A 512 -13.55 -12.11 30.31
C ASN A 512 -13.36 -11.04 31.42
N GLN A 513 -13.42 -9.74 31.11
CA GLN A 513 -13.36 -8.64 32.08
C GLN A 513 -14.70 -7.89 32.23
N ASP A 514 -15.83 -8.51 31.88
CA ASP A 514 -17.19 -7.94 31.98
C ASP A 514 -17.35 -6.57 31.28
N VAL A 515 -16.66 -6.39 30.15
CA VAL A 515 -16.72 -5.15 29.36
C VAL A 515 -17.81 -5.19 28.28
N PRO A 516 -18.52 -4.08 28.00
CA PRO A 516 -19.44 -4.00 26.88
C PRO A 516 -18.75 -4.20 25.52
N TYR A 517 -19.03 -5.34 24.88
CA TYR A 517 -18.37 -5.75 23.64
C TYR A 517 -19.17 -5.49 22.36
N LYS A 518 -20.41 -5.01 22.48
CA LYS A 518 -21.28 -4.57 21.36
C LYS A 518 -21.26 -3.06 21.17
N THR A 519 -20.36 -2.37 21.87
CA THR A 519 -20.16 -0.93 21.70
C THR A 519 -19.75 -0.63 20.26
N LYS A 520 -20.19 0.51 19.74
CA LYS A 520 -19.87 0.97 18.39
C LYS A 520 -18.85 2.09 18.48
N ASP A 521 -17.89 2.08 17.56
CA ASP A 521 -17.00 3.22 17.35
C ASP A 521 -17.72 4.39 16.64
N ASN A 522 -17.00 5.48 16.36
CA ASN A 522 -17.60 6.68 15.75
C ASN A 522 -18.10 6.44 14.31
N GLN A 523 -17.70 5.33 13.68
CA GLN A 523 -18.18 4.91 12.36
C GLN A 523 -19.32 3.89 12.45
N GLY A 524 -19.82 3.61 13.66
CA GLY A 524 -20.88 2.65 13.88
C GLY A 524 -20.40 1.19 13.84
N ALA A 525 -19.10 0.93 13.79
CA ALA A 525 -18.55 -0.42 13.71
C ALA A 525 -18.36 -1.02 15.11
N THR A 526 -18.82 -2.26 15.28
CA THR A 526 -18.56 -3.06 16.48
C THR A 526 -17.24 -3.81 16.36
N PRO A 527 -16.65 -4.33 17.46
CA PRO A 527 -15.43 -5.13 17.40
C PRO A 527 -15.55 -6.34 16.46
N ILE A 528 -16.68 -7.06 16.48
CA ILE A 528 -16.94 -8.19 15.58
C ILE A 528 -16.99 -7.75 14.11
N ARG A 529 -17.56 -6.58 13.81
CA ARG A 529 -17.58 -6.03 12.45
C ARG A 529 -16.16 -5.74 11.96
N LEU A 530 -15.32 -5.12 12.79
CA LEU A 530 -13.92 -4.86 12.45
C LEU A 530 -13.14 -6.15 12.20
N ALA A 531 -13.35 -7.19 13.02
CA ALA A 531 -12.73 -8.50 12.79
C ALA A 531 -13.21 -9.15 11.49
N THR A 532 -14.49 -9.01 11.15
CA THR A 532 -15.10 -9.54 9.92
C THR A 532 -14.54 -8.86 8.68
N GLU A 533 -14.50 -7.52 8.67
CA GLU A 533 -14.00 -6.72 7.54
C GLU A 533 -12.51 -6.99 7.25
N ASN A 534 -11.72 -7.36 8.27
CA ASN A 534 -10.30 -7.68 8.13
C ASN A 534 -10.01 -9.20 8.02
N GLY A 535 -11.05 -10.04 7.95
CA GLY A 535 -10.90 -11.49 7.71
C GLY A 535 -10.40 -12.31 8.90
N HIS A 536 -10.54 -11.81 10.14
CA HIS A 536 -10.07 -12.48 11.35
C HIS A 536 -11.11 -13.48 11.89
N TRP A 537 -11.27 -14.60 11.17
CA TRP A 537 -12.32 -15.61 11.44
C TRP A 537 -12.30 -16.21 12.86
N GLU A 538 -11.11 -16.44 13.44
CA GLU A 538 -11.01 -16.97 14.81
C GLU A 538 -11.59 -16.02 15.86
N VAL A 539 -11.42 -14.72 15.65
CA VAL A 539 -11.99 -13.66 16.50
C VAL A 539 -13.50 -13.58 16.33
N VAL A 540 -13.99 -13.63 15.09
CA VAL A 540 -15.43 -13.63 14.79
C VAL A 540 -16.11 -14.82 15.47
N LYS A 541 -15.59 -16.03 15.24
CA LYS A 541 -16.13 -17.26 15.83
C LYS A 541 -16.15 -17.18 17.36
N TYR A 542 -15.08 -16.69 17.98
CA TYR A 542 -15.05 -16.59 19.45
C TYR A 542 -16.08 -15.58 19.98
N ILE A 543 -16.25 -14.43 19.34
CA ILE A 543 -17.25 -13.44 19.78
C ILE A 543 -18.67 -14.00 19.58
N GLU A 544 -18.95 -14.70 18.48
CA GLU A 544 -20.25 -15.35 18.23
C GLU A 544 -20.54 -16.48 19.22
N ASP A 545 -19.54 -17.29 19.55
CA ASP A 545 -19.69 -18.36 20.54
C ASP A 545 -19.89 -17.76 21.95
N PHE A 546 -19.22 -16.65 22.27
CA PHE A 546 -19.41 -15.91 23.52
C PHE A 546 -20.83 -15.34 23.64
N ASP A 547 -21.43 -14.89 22.53
CA ASP A 547 -22.83 -14.44 22.46
C ASP A 547 -23.86 -15.56 22.71
N ARG A 548 -23.49 -16.83 22.49
CA ARG A 548 -24.37 -18.00 22.64
C ARG A 548 -24.39 -18.60 24.04
N VAL A 549 -23.46 -18.22 24.91
CA VAL A 549 -23.43 -18.66 26.31
C VAL A 549 -24.35 -17.72 27.12
N PRO A 550 -25.47 -18.21 27.69
CA PRO A 550 -26.29 -17.39 28.57
C PRO A 550 -25.47 -16.98 29.80
N SER A 551 -25.45 -15.67 30.08
CA SER A 551 -24.81 -15.05 31.25
C SER A 551 -25.35 -15.57 32.57
#